data_AF-A0A2K4ZKC1-F1
#
_entry.id   AF-A0A2K4ZKC1-F1
#
_cell.length_a   1.000
_cell.length_b   1.000
_cell.length_c   1.000
_cell.angle_alpha   90.00
_cell.angle_beta   90.00
_cell.angle_gamma   90.00
#
_symmetry.space_group_name_H-M   'P 1'
#
loop_
_entity.id
_entity.type
_entity.pdbx_description
1 polymer ?
#
loop_
_entity_poly.entity_id
_entity_poly.type
_entity_poly.pdbx_seq_one_letter_code
_entity_poly.pdbx_strand_id
1 'polypeptide(L)'
;MTELPISDFMQDYYKKEGITFTDSERATILWNSPVPLPKAEILEALREIADTTADEALRAQIHERLDTERERLQLFEESDGRCFFICAPDDSGRETGWHCRYFTTLEAAVAYGRDEAQGTFKVEKEFFWDMIDGCSPDDGADMMGGLAWYTEDGMLLGCECYPYMSEEIAVRFSHGDPSRFEDVYIPLQSPFEAGDIVRMVGDTRPAVVQVSQEEWRQSLERDTNGPRTIPPAYDNTRLTVEFLYDDGEMHHGHPALLSLERIDQWEDGHEWELLQSASRLIREEKGIG
;
A
#
# COMPACT_ATOMS: atom_id res chain seq x y z
N MET A 1 -13.74 4.56 17.35
CA MET A 1 -12.76 5.38 16.62
C MET A 1 -11.56 4.49 16.39
N THR A 2 -11.50 3.90 15.20
CA THR A 2 -10.41 3.01 14.80
C THR A 2 -9.06 3.76 14.84
N GLU A 3 -8.03 3.08 15.33
CA GLU A 3 -6.64 3.59 15.33
C GLU A 3 -6.12 3.66 13.90
N LEU A 4 -5.27 4.65 13.59
CA LEU A 4 -4.69 4.77 12.27
C LEU A 4 -3.56 3.75 12.08
N PRO A 5 -3.40 3.17 10.88
CA PRO A 5 -2.33 2.23 10.55
C PRO A 5 -0.97 2.93 10.40
N ILE A 6 -0.46 3.54 11.47
CA ILE A 6 0.81 4.24 11.50
C ILE A 6 1.72 3.59 12.55
N SER A 7 3.03 3.74 12.43
CA SER A 7 3.97 3.19 13.41
C SER A 7 3.77 3.82 14.79
N ASP A 8 4.07 3.07 15.85
CA ASP A 8 4.01 3.56 17.23
C ASP A 8 4.85 4.83 17.39
N PHE A 9 6.03 4.86 16.76
CA PHE A 9 6.93 6.02 16.77
C PHE A 9 6.27 7.27 16.17
N MET A 10 5.62 7.14 15.01
CA MET A 10 4.94 8.27 14.36
C MET A 10 3.69 8.68 15.12
N GLN A 11 2.95 7.72 15.69
CA GLN A 11 1.79 8.00 16.54
C GLN A 11 2.18 8.83 17.76
N ASP A 12 3.27 8.46 18.45
CA ASP A 12 3.79 9.19 19.59
C ASP A 12 4.31 10.58 19.21
N TYR A 13 4.97 10.71 18.06
CA TYR A 13 5.41 12.00 17.54
C TYR A 13 4.24 12.96 17.31
N TYR A 14 3.24 12.57 16.51
CA TYR A 14 2.10 13.46 16.22
C TYR A 14 1.31 13.81 17.48
N LYS A 15 1.15 12.84 18.41
CA LYS A 15 0.51 13.09 19.71
C LYS A 15 1.29 14.10 20.55
N LYS A 16 2.62 14.00 20.59
CA LYS A 16 3.50 14.92 21.32
C LYS A 16 3.45 16.33 20.74
N GLU A 17 3.41 16.45 19.41
CA GLU A 17 3.30 17.73 18.71
C GLU A 17 1.86 18.31 18.74
N GLY A 18 0.90 17.57 19.29
CA GLY A 18 -0.51 18.00 19.37
C GLY A 18 -1.19 18.07 18.00
N ILE A 19 -0.71 17.30 17.03
CA ILE A 19 -1.26 17.22 15.68
C ILE A 19 -2.37 16.17 15.66
N THR A 20 -3.50 16.54 15.09
CA THR A 20 -4.66 15.66 14.90
C THR A 20 -5.08 15.67 13.45
N PHE A 21 -5.33 14.49 12.88
CA PHE A 21 -5.84 14.35 11.53
C PHE A 21 -7.35 14.57 11.46
N THR A 22 -7.78 15.29 10.43
CA THR A 22 -9.18 15.43 10.04
C THR A 22 -9.75 14.11 9.55
N ASP A 23 -11.08 13.98 9.50
CA ASP A 23 -11.75 12.76 9.00
C ASP A 23 -11.30 12.40 7.57
N SER A 24 -11.10 13.40 6.71
CA SER A 24 -10.62 13.21 5.33
C SER A 24 -9.20 12.64 5.33
N GLU A 25 -8.28 13.26 6.07
CA GLU A 25 -6.89 12.78 6.16
C GLU A 25 -6.81 11.37 6.76
N ARG A 26 -7.66 11.06 7.76
CA ARG A 26 -7.77 9.72 8.33
C ARG A 26 -8.24 8.70 7.30
N ALA A 27 -9.25 9.05 6.49
CA ALA A 27 -9.75 8.18 5.44
C ALA A 27 -8.68 7.91 4.37
N THR A 28 -7.93 8.94 3.97
CA THR A 28 -6.80 8.80 3.04
C THR A 28 -5.70 7.90 3.59
N ILE A 29 -5.30 8.08 4.86
CA ILE A 29 -4.26 7.27 5.51
C ILE A 29 -4.72 5.80 5.61
N LEU A 30 -5.99 5.57 5.97
CA LEU A 30 -6.56 4.22 6.02
C LEU A 30 -6.58 3.55 4.65
N TRP A 31 -7.00 4.27 3.61
CA TRP A 31 -7.07 3.74 2.26
C TRP A 31 -5.69 3.37 1.72
N ASN A 32 -4.70 4.24 1.94
CA ASN A 32 -3.31 4.04 1.52
C ASN A 32 -2.46 3.33 2.59
N SER A 33 -3.11 2.57 3.48
CA SER A 33 -2.57 1.97 4.70
C SER A 33 -1.05 1.75 4.64
N PRO A 34 -0.25 2.60 5.31
CA PRO A 34 1.20 2.54 5.19
C PRO A 34 1.80 1.34 5.94
N VAL A 35 1.01 0.70 6.80
CA VAL A 35 1.26 -0.61 7.40
C VAL A 35 0.27 -1.62 6.80
N PRO A 36 0.68 -2.88 6.51
CA PRO A 36 -0.25 -3.89 6.00
C PRO A 36 -1.42 -4.12 6.95
N LEU A 37 -2.65 -3.93 6.44
CA LEU A 37 -3.89 -4.26 7.15
C LEU A 37 -4.80 -5.10 6.26
N PRO A 38 -5.59 -6.03 6.83
CA PRO A 38 -6.67 -6.67 6.10
C PRO A 38 -7.62 -5.64 5.50
N LYS A 39 -7.99 -5.84 4.24
CA LYS A 39 -8.89 -4.96 3.49
C LYS A 39 -10.21 -4.75 4.24
N ALA A 40 -10.74 -5.80 4.86
CA ALA A 40 -11.95 -5.72 5.66
C ALA A 40 -11.84 -4.67 6.77
N GLU A 41 -10.72 -4.61 7.49
CA GLU A 41 -10.51 -3.63 8.57
C GLU A 41 -10.47 -2.20 8.03
N ILE A 42 -9.84 -1.99 6.87
CA ILE A 42 -9.82 -0.69 6.18
C ILE A 42 -11.26 -0.27 5.82
N LEU A 43 -12.06 -1.16 5.22
CA LEU A 43 -13.43 -0.84 4.81
C LEU A 43 -14.35 -0.58 6.00
N GLU A 44 -14.21 -1.34 7.09
CA GLU A 44 -14.94 -1.10 8.34
C GLU A 44 -14.59 0.26 8.94
N ALA A 45 -13.30 0.61 9.02
CA ALA A 45 -12.84 1.90 9.53
C ALA A 45 -13.32 3.08 8.68
N LEU A 46 -13.31 2.93 7.34
CA LEU A 46 -13.88 3.93 6.44
C LEU A 46 -15.39 4.10 6.67
N ARG A 47 -16.13 3.01 6.88
CA ARG A 47 -17.56 3.10 7.21
C ARG A 47 -17.79 3.85 8.53
N GLU A 48 -16.99 3.59 9.56
CA GLU A 48 -17.08 4.37 10.82
C GLU A 48 -16.88 5.87 10.58
N ILE A 49 -15.95 6.26 9.71
CA ILE A 49 -15.73 7.67 9.34
C ILE A 49 -16.96 8.22 8.61
N ALA A 50 -17.49 7.51 7.62
CA ALA A 50 -18.68 7.93 6.87
C ALA A 50 -19.90 8.15 7.80
N ASP A 51 -20.09 7.25 8.77
CA ASP A 51 -21.21 7.30 9.72
C ASP A 51 -21.12 8.48 10.70
N THR A 52 -19.93 9.03 10.92
CA THR A 52 -19.67 10.04 11.97
C THR A 52 -19.24 11.41 11.46
N THR A 53 -18.70 11.49 10.24
CA THR A 53 -18.19 12.74 9.68
C THR A 53 -19.32 13.72 9.36
N ALA A 54 -19.05 15.02 9.53
CA ALA A 54 -19.94 16.10 9.09
C ALA A 54 -19.71 16.52 7.63
N ASP A 55 -18.66 16.00 6.98
CA ASP A 55 -18.34 16.27 5.59
C ASP A 55 -19.17 15.36 4.66
N GLU A 56 -20.22 15.93 4.08
CA GLU A 56 -21.13 15.23 3.16
C GLU A 56 -20.43 14.75 1.88
N ALA A 57 -19.40 15.47 1.41
CA ALA A 57 -18.67 15.09 0.21
C ALA A 57 -17.77 13.89 0.50
N LEU A 58 -17.03 13.92 1.61
CA LEU A 58 -16.24 12.77 2.07
C LEU A 58 -17.13 11.54 2.30
N ARG A 59 -18.28 11.71 2.97
CA ARG A 59 -19.23 10.61 3.20
C ARG A 59 -19.67 9.96 1.90
N ALA A 60 -20.03 10.76 0.89
CA ALA A 60 -20.43 10.26 -0.42
C ALA A 60 -19.29 9.52 -1.12
N GLN A 61 -18.06 10.06 -1.10
CA GLN A 61 -16.90 9.41 -1.71
C GLN A 61 -16.55 8.07 -1.05
N ILE A 62 -16.64 7.98 0.29
CA ILE A 62 -16.44 6.73 1.02
C ILE A 62 -17.51 5.70 0.63
N HIS A 63 -18.79 6.06 0.58
CA HIS A 63 -19.84 5.11 0.17
C HIS A 63 -19.64 4.60 -1.26
N GLU A 64 -19.30 5.48 -2.22
CA GLU A 64 -18.94 5.06 -3.58
C GLU A 64 -17.79 4.05 -3.58
N ARG A 65 -16.78 4.27 -2.73
CA ARG A 65 -15.66 3.35 -2.60
C ARG A 65 -16.11 2.01 -2.02
N LEU A 66 -16.87 2.01 -0.92
CA LEU A 66 -17.37 0.78 -0.30
C LEU A 66 -18.21 -0.06 -1.28
N ASP A 67 -19.07 0.60 -2.07
CA ASP A 67 -19.88 -0.05 -3.10
C ASP A 67 -19.00 -0.66 -4.21
N THR A 68 -18.00 0.10 -4.69
CA THR A 68 -17.03 -0.36 -5.69
C THR A 68 -16.24 -1.59 -5.21
N GLU A 69 -15.73 -1.56 -3.97
CA GLU A 69 -14.93 -2.67 -3.44
C GLU A 69 -15.79 -3.92 -3.24
N ARG A 70 -17.06 -3.76 -2.83
CA ARG A 70 -18.03 -4.87 -2.75
C ARG A 70 -18.27 -5.50 -4.12
N GLU A 71 -18.54 -4.68 -5.13
CA GLU A 71 -18.76 -5.15 -6.50
C GLU A 71 -17.51 -5.85 -7.06
N ARG A 72 -16.31 -5.27 -6.84
CA ARG A 72 -15.06 -5.87 -7.28
C ARG A 72 -14.81 -7.23 -6.63
N LEU A 73 -14.98 -7.34 -5.32
CA LEU A 73 -14.81 -8.61 -4.62
C LEU A 73 -15.81 -9.66 -5.11
N GLN A 74 -17.07 -9.28 -5.29
CA GLN A 74 -18.08 -10.17 -5.85
C GLN A 74 -17.67 -10.67 -7.24
N LEU A 75 -17.22 -9.79 -8.13
CA LEU A 75 -16.74 -10.16 -9.47
C LEU A 75 -15.54 -11.11 -9.42
N PHE A 76 -14.65 -10.95 -8.44
CA PHE A 76 -13.52 -11.86 -8.25
C PHE A 76 -13.99 -13.25 -7.78
N GLU A 77 -14.87 -13.30 -6.79
CA GLU A 77 -15.40 -14.54 -6.21
C GLU A 77 -16.30 -15.33 -7.17
N GLU A 78 -17.04 -14.63 -8.05
CA GLU A 78 -17.97 -15.24 -8.99
C GLU A 78 -17.25 -16.22 -9.94
N SER A 79 -17.61 -17.50 -9.85
CA SER A 79 -17.14 -18.53 -10.78
C SER A 79 -18.33 -19.30 -11.33
N ASP A 80 -18.44 -19.35 -12.65
CA ASP A 80 -19.43 -20.15 -13.37
C ASP A 80 -18.82 -21.45 -13.95
N GLY A 81 -17.63 -21.82 -13.48
CA GLY A 81 -16.87 -22.98 -13.95
C GLY A 81 -16.05 -22.74 -15.22
N ARG A 82 -16.09 -21.53 -15.81
CA ARG A 82 -15.23 -21.15 -16.95
C ARG A 82 -13.89 -20.55 -16.53
N CYS A 83 -13.73 -20.22 -15.25
CA CYS A 83 -12.49 -19.74 -14.67
C CYS A 83 -11.85 -20.77 -13.74
N PHE A 84 -10.57 -20.59 -13.47
CA PHE A 84 -9.80 -21.29 -12.47
C PHE A 84 -8.94 -20.30 -11.69
N PHE A 85 -8.46 -20.73 -10.53
CA PHE A 85 -7.65 -19.92 -9.64
C PHE A 85 -6.24 -20.48 -9.57
N ILE A 86 -5.25 -19.60 -9.60
CA ILE A 86 -3.82 -19.93 -9.49
C ILE A 86 -3.32 -19.35 -8.18
N CYS A 87 -2.95 -20.19 -7.22
CA CYS A 87 -2.30 -19.73 -5.99
C CYS A 87 -0.78 -19.78 -6.15
N ALA A 88 -0.11 -18.66 -5.83
CA ALA A 88 1.33 -18.56 -5.70
C ALA A 88 1.68 -18.27 -4.22
N PRO A 89 2.17 -19.26 -3.46
CA PRO A 89 2.42 -19.16 -2.01
C PRO A 89 3.70 -18.39 -1.65
N ASP A 90 4.54 -18.08 -2.64
CA ASP A 90 5.75 -17.27 -2.50
C ASP A 90 5.68 -16.10 -3.48
N ASP A 91 5.46 -14.89 -2.96
CA ASP A 91 5.43 -13.65 -3.73
C ASP A 91 6.80 -12.92 -3.73
N SER A 92 7.90 -13.61 -3.40
CA SER A 92 9.26 -13.03 -3.31
C SER A 92 9.83 -12.48 -4.63
N GLY A 93 9.03 -12.34 -5.70
CA GLY A 93 9.46 -11.84 -7.00
C GLY A 93 10.46 -12.74 -7.72
N ARG A 94 10.88 -13.86 -7.12
CA ARG A 94 11.69 -14.88 -7.78
C ARG A 94 10.76 -15.66 -8.69
N GLU A 95 10.95 -15.54 -10.00
CA GLU A 95 10.32 -16.36 -11.04
C GLU A 95 10.45 -17.86 -10.71
N THR A 96 9.51 -18.39 -9.92
CA THR A 96 9.42 -19.81 -9.64
C THR A 96 7.97 -20.24 -9.87
N GLY A 97 7.56 -20.21 -11.14
CA GLY A 97 6.31 -20.83 -11.60
C GLY A 97 6.18 -22.33 -11.28
N TRP A 98 7.14 -22.90 -10.55
CA TRP A 98 7.19 -24.28 -10.08
C TRP A 98 6.39 -24.53 -8.79
N HIS A 99 6.01 -23.49 -8.04
CA HIS A 99 5.24 -23.62 -6.79
C HIS A 99 3.76 -23.24 -6.91
N CYS A 100 3.33 -22.74 -8.08
CA CYS A 100 1.94 -22.40 -8.31
C CYS A 100 1.05 -23.65 -8.37
N ARG A 101 -0.17 -23.55 -7.83
CA ARG A 101 -1.20 -24.60 -7.93
C ARG A 101 -2.50 -24.05 -8.48
N TYR A 102 -3.21 -24.90 -9.20
CA TYR A 102 -4.43 -24.57 -9.92
C TYR A 102 -5.63 -25.17 -9.19
N PHE A 103 -6.69 -24.38 -9.04
CA PHE A 103 -7.89 -24.74 -8.31
C PHE A 103 -9.14 -24.32 -9.09
N THR A 104 -10.23 -25.05 -8.92
CA THR A 104 -11.52 -24.70 -9.52
C THR A 104 -12.33 -23.77 -8.64
N THR A 105 -11.92 -23.54 -7.39
CA THR A 105 -12.61 -22.63 -6.46
C THR A 105 -11.61 -21.77 -5.70
N LEU A 106 -12.03 -20.56 -5.34
CA LEU A 106 -11.20 -19.62 -4.61
C LEU A 106 -10.86 -20.14 -3.21
N GLU A 107 -11.82 -20.79 -2.53
CA GLU A 107 -11.63 -21.29 -1.17
C GLU A 107 -10.52 -22.34 -1.11
N ALA A 108 -10.42 -23.20 -2.12
CA ALA A 108 -9.36 -24.20 -2.20
C ALA A 108 -7.99 -23.56 -2.48
N ALA A 109 -7.94 -22.52 -3.32
CA ALA A 109 -6.73 -21.77 -3.59
C ALA A 109 -6.22 -21.04 -2.33
N VAL A 110 -7.13 -20.38 -1.60
CA VAL A 110 -6.81 -19.69 -0.33
C VAL A 110 -6.38 -20.68 0.75
N ALA A 111 -7.06 -21.83 0.87
CA ALA A 111 -6.67 -22.86 1.83
C ALA A 111 -5.25 -23.38 1.57
N TYR A 112 -4.89 -23.62 0.30
CA TYR A 112 -3.53 -24.00 -0.08
C TYR A 112 -2.51 -22.90 0.26
N GLY A 113 -2.83 -21.64 -0.05
CA GLY A 113 -1.97 -20.51 0.28
C GLY A 113 -1.65 -20.43 1.78
N ARG A 114 -2.65 -20.62 2.64
CA ARG A 114 -2.49 -20.66 4.10
C ARG A 114 -1.60 -21.79 4.60
N ASP A 115 -1.64 -22.95 3.94
CA ASP A 115 -0.90 -24.13 4.37
C ASP A 115 0.58 -24.09 3.92
N GLU A 116 0.87 -23.39 2.81
CA GLU A 116 2.19 -23.48 2.15
C GLU A 116 2.98 -22.15 2.15
N ALA A 117 2.33 -21.01 2.32
CA ALA A 117 3.01 -19.71 2.33
C ALA A 117 3.82 -19.51 3.61
N GLN A 118 4.95 -18.80 3.49
CA GLN A 118 5.77 -18.36 4.62
C GLN A 118 5.55 -16.87 4.95
N GLY A 119 4.42 -16.32 4.49
CA GLY A 119 4.09 -14.90 4.52
C GLY A 119 2.86 -14.62 3.68
N THR A 120 2.81 -13.45 3.05
CA THR A 120 1.72 -13.11 2.13
C THR A 120 1.76 -13.97 0.87
N PHE A 121 0.58 -14.31 0.35
CA PHE A 121 0.45 -15.05 -0.91
C PHE A 121 -0.56 -14.37 -1.84
N LYS A 122 -0.54 -14.75 -3.12
CA LYS A 122 -1.48 -14.25 -4.12
C LYS A 122 -2.29 -15.36 -4.77
N VAL A 123 -3.51 -15.01 -5.16
CA VAL A 123 -4.39 -15.86 -5.96
C VAL A 123 -4.84 -15.08 -7.19
N GLU A 124 -4.52 -15.61 -8.37
CA GLU A 124 -4.94 -15.09 -9.65
C GLU A 124 -6.19 -15.84 -10.13
N LYS A 125 -7.08 -15.16 -10.83
CA LYS A 125 -8.28 -15.70 -11.47
C LYS A 125 -8.12 -15.58 -12.98
N GLU A 126 -8.13 -16.72 -13.64
CA GLU A 126 -7.89 -16.84 -15.08
C GLU A 126 -8.97 -17.68 -15.77
N PHE A 127 -9.13 -17.50 -17.08
CA PHE A 127 -10.07 -18.26 -17.91
C PHE A 127 -9.36 -19.27 -18.80
N PHE A 128 -10.05 -20.34 -19.18
CA PHE A 128 -9.53 -21.27 -20.18
C PHE A 128 -9.54 -20.62 -21.57
N TRP A 129 -8.38 -20.48 -22.20
CA TRP A 129 -8.22 -19.89 -23.53
C TRP A 129 -9.14 -20.51 -24.60
N ASP A 130 -9.34 -21.83 -24.55
CA ASP A 130 -10.21 -22.55 -25.50
C ASP A 130 -11.70 -22.17 -25.37
N MET A 131 -12.11 -21.54 -24.26
CA MET A 131 -13.46 -21.03 -24.02
C MET A 131 -13.64 -19.58 -24.49
N ILE A 132 -12.54 -18.92 -24.83
CA ILE A 132 -12.50 -17.53 -25.32
C ILE A 132 -12.62 -17.52 -26.85
N ASP A 133 -12.09 -18.54 -27.51
CA ASP A 133 -12.13 -18.68 -28.97
C ASP A 133 -13.58 -18.91 -29.46
N GLY A 134 -14.17 -17.88 -30.09
CA GLY A 134 -15.56 -17.86 -30.55
C GLY A 134 -16.52 -16.99 -29.72
N CYS A 135 -16.07 -16.38 -28.63
CA CYS A 135 -16.84 -15.35 -27.92
C CYS A 135 -16.86 -14.05 -28.74
N SER A 136 -18.03 -13.43 -28.86
CA SER A 136 -18.11 -12.08 -29.43
C SER A 136 -17.47 -11.07 -28.46
N PRO A 137 -17.04 -9.88 -28.92
CA PRO A 137 -16.56 -8.82 -28.03
C PRO A 137 -17.56 -8.45 -26.92
N ASP A 138 -18.85 -8.64 -27.18
CA ASP A 138 -19.93 -8.42 -26.20
C ASP A 138 -19.99 -9.54 -25.15
N ASP A 139 -19.58 -10.78 -25.48
CA ASP A 139 -19.48 -11.91 -24.53
C ASP A 139 -18.19 -11.86 -23.68
N GLY A 140 -17.14 -11.23 -24.22
CA GLY A 140 -15.86 -11.03 -23.53
C GLY A 140 -15.85 -9.88 -22.52
N ALA A 141 -16.88 -9.01 -22.54
CA ALA A 141 -17.08 -7.95 -21.55
C ALA A 141 -17.46 -8.50 -20.16
N ASP A 142 -18.00 -9.73 -20.10
CA ASP A 142 -18.40 -10.39 -18.86
C ASP A 142 -17.29 -11.30 -18.27
N MET A 143 -16.17 -11.50 -18.99
CA MET A 143 -15.05 -12.30 -18.48
C MET A 143 -14.08 -11.42 -17.69
N MET A 144 -14.11 -11.58 -16.38
CA MET A 144 -13.32 -10.78 -15.43
C MET A 144 -12.18 -11.61 -14.84
N GLY A 145 -10.98 -11.39 -15.34
CA GLY A 145 -9.76 -11.86 -14.67
C GLY A 145 -9.50 -11.04 -13.41
N GLY A 146 -8.58 -11.49 -12.58
CA GLY A 146 -8.24 -10.72 -11.39
C GLY A 146 -7.08 -11.29 -10.60
N LEU A 147 -6.59 -10.48 -9.68
CA LEU A 147 -5.52 -10.81 -8.77
C LEU A 147 -5.89 -10.37 -7.37
N ALA A 148 -5.71 -11.25 -6.39
CA ALA A 148 -5.94 -10.95 -4.99
C ALA A 148 -4.72 -11.32 -4.15
N TRP A 149 -4.42 -10.49 -3.16
CA TRP A 149 -3.35 -10.72 -2.19
C TRP A 149 -3.95 -11.03 -0.84
N TYR A 150 -3.32 -11.94 -0.11
CA TYR A 150 -3.77 -12.43 1.18
C TYR A 150 -2.62 -12.41 2.19
N THR A 151 -2.97 -12.21 3.46
CA THR A 151 -2.08 -12.50 4.59
C THR A 151 -1.78 -13.99 4.67
N GLU A 152 -0.76 -14.37 5.43
CA GLU A 152 -0.45 -15.79 5.73
C GLU A 152 -1.67 -16.55 6.29
N ASP A 153 -2.48 -15.89 7.14
CA ASP A 153 -3.72 -16.43 7.70
C ASP A 153 -4.89 -16.51 6.69
N GLY A 154 -4.71 -16.01 5.47
CA GLY A 154 -5.70 -16.00 4.40
C GLY A 154 -6.71 -14.85 4.47
N MET A 155 -6.38 -13.76 5.16
CA MET A 155 -7.20 -12.54 5.15
C MET A 155 -6.88 -11.71 3.90
N LEU A 156 -7.91 -11.23 3.20
CA LEU A 156 -7.74 -10.42 1.99
C LEU A 156 -7.03 -9.10 2.31
N LEU A 157 -5.94 -8.81 1.61
CA LEU A 157 -5.22 -7.52 1.64
C LEU A 157 -5.69 -6.57 0.54
N GLY A 158 -5.99 -7.12 -0.64
CA GLY A 158 -6.46 -6.34 -1.79
C GLY A 158 -6.87 -7.25 -2.93
N CYS A 159 -7.66 -6.70 -3.85
CA CYS A 159 -8.09 -7.39 -5.06
C CYS A 159 -8.20 -6.39 -6.21
N GLU A 160 -7.69 -6.82 -7.36
CA GLU A 160 -7.84 -6.17 -8.65
C GLU A 160 -8.63 -7.09 -9.57
N CYS A 161 -9.47 -6.50 -10.40
CA CYS A 161 -10.18 -7.21 -11.46
C CYS A 161 -9.96 -6.44 -12.76
N TYR A 162 -9.77 -7.18 -13.85
CA TYR A 162 -9.58 -6.61 -15.17
C TYR A 162 -10.45 -7.38 -16.17
N PRO A 163 -11.05 -6.68 -17.15
CA PRO A 163 -11.77 -7.35 -18.22
C PRO A 163 -10.77 -8.08 -19.10
N TYR A 164 -11.08 -9.29 -19.53
CA TYR A 164 -10.16 -10.07 -20.36
C TYR A 164 -9.99 -9.48 -21.77
N MET A 165 -11.02 -8.77 -22.26
CA MET A 165 -11.10 -8.21 -23.62
C MET A 165 -11.00 -6.67 -23.66
N SER A 166 -10.74 -6.02 -22.52
CA SER A 166 -10.68 -4.57 -22.39
C SER A 166 -9.62 -4.18 -21.37
N GLU A 167 -8.82 -3.16 -21.64
CA GLU A 167 -7.66 -2.81 -20.80
C GLU A 167 -8.04 -2.24 -19.41
N GLU A 168 -9.29 -1.85 -19.15
CA GLU A 168 -9.69 -1.33 -17.84
C GLU A 168 -11.14 -1.67 -17.46
N ILE A 169 -11.38 -2.05 -16.19
CA ILE A 169 -12.63 -1.70 -15.53
C ILE A 169 -12.53 -0.21 -15.25
N ALA A 170 -13.03 0.63 -16.15
CA ALA A 170 -13.14 2.05 -15.86
C ALA A 170 -14.22 2.26 -14.78
N VAL A 171 -13.85 2.09 -13.51
CA VAL A 171 -14.71 2.50 -12.39
C VAL A 171 -14.89 4.01 -12.49
N ARG A 172 -16.12 4.43 -12.82
CA ARG A 172 -16.45 5.84 -12.93
C ARG A 172 -16.88 6.37 -11.58
N PHE A 173 -15.93 6.96 -10.88
CA PHE A 173 -16.21 7.74 -9.68
C PHE A 173 -16.90 9.06 -10.03
N SER A 174 -17.66 9.62 -9.08
CA SER A 174 -18.32 10.92 -9.27
C SER A 174 -17.36 12.09 -9.41
N HIS A 175 -16.13 11.92 -8.93
CA HIS A 175 -15.03 12.88 -8.96
C HIS A 175 -13.77 12.19 -9.48
N GLY A 176 -12.94 12.91 -10.25
CA GLY A 176 -11.63 12.43 -10.67
C GLY A 176 -10.53 12.74 -9.63
N ASP A 177 -9.41 12.04 -9.73
CA ASP A 177 -8.21 12.38 -8.96
C ASP A 177 -7.68 13.76 -9.36
N PRO A 178 -7.16 14.59 -8.43
CA PRO A 178 -6.83 14.31 -7.02
C PRO A 178 -7.90 14.79 -6.02
N SER A 179 -9.14 15.03 -6.46
CA SER A 179 -10.22 15.58 -5.62
C SER A 179 -10.91 14.56 -4.71
N ARG A 180 -10.49 13.31 -4.82
CA ARG A 180 -10.97 12.17 -4.07
C ARG A 180 -10.13 11.96 -2.81
N PHE A 181 -10.75 11.51 -1.72
CA PHE A 181 -10.04 11.24 -0.47
C PHE A 181 -8.94 10.18 -0.63
N GLU A 182 -9.05 9.27 -1.61
CA GLU A 182 -8.06 8.22 -1.84
C GLU A 182 -6.69 8.78 -2.28
N ASP A 183 -6.65 9.91 -2.97
CA ASP A 183 -5.42 10.44 -3.59
C ASP A 183 -5.04 11.86 -3.10
N VAL A 184 -5.84 12.45 -2.21
CA VAL A 184 -5.59 13.80 -1.72
C VAL A 184 -4.24 13.89 -0.98
N TYR A 185 -3.48 14.94 -1.29
CA TYR A 185 -2.24 15.24 -0.59
C TYR A 185 -2.47 15.63 0.86
N ILE A 186 -1.63 15.10 1.76
CA ILE A 186 -1.61 15.44 3.18
C ILE A 186 -0.23 15.99 3.54
N PRO A 187 -0.12 17.22 4.10
CA PRO A 187 1.17 17.83 4.44
C PRO A 187 1.77 17.25 5.73
N LEU A 188 2.16 15.98 5.70
CA LEU A 188 2.69 15.23 6.84
C LEU A 188 4.02 15.82 7.34
N GLN A 189 4.11 16.09 8.64
CA GLN A 189 5.35 16.54 9.27
C GLN A 189 6.30 15.35 9.50
N SER A 190 7.60 15.54 9.23
CA SER A 190 8.63 14.51 9.43
C SER A 190 9.48 14.81 10.67
N PRO A 191 9.65 13.85 11.60
CA PRO A 191 10.56 13.98 12.75
C PRO A 191 12.01 13.58 12.43
N PHE A 192 12.29 13.08 11.23
CA PHE A 192 13.57 12.47 10.88
C PHE A 192 14.56 13.48 10.32
N GLU A 193 15.81 13.40 10.75
CA GLU A 193 16.91 14.11 10.09
C GLU A 193 17.68 13.24 9.10
N ALA A 194 18.41 13.90 8.19
CA ALA A 194 19.28 13.17 7.29
C ALA A 194 20.35 12.39 8.08
N GLY A 195 20.56 11.15 7.69
CA GLY A 195 21.39 10.18 8.38
C GLY A 195 20.72 9.47 9.56
N ASP A 196 19.48 9.78 9.93
CA ASP A 196 18.77 8.94 10.90
C ASP A 196 18.59 7.53 10.33
N ILE A 197 18.82 6.53 11.18
CA ILE A 197 18.64 5.12 10.82
C ILE A 197 17.24 4.72 11.25
N VAL A 198 16.49 4.15 10.31
CA VAL A 198 15.08 3.82 10.44
C VAL A 198 14.81 2.39 9.98
N ARG A 199 13.64 1.86 10.35
CA ARG A 199 13.04 0.67 9.74
C ARG A 199 11.59 0.96 9.38
N MET A 200 11.03 0.19 8.45
CA MET A 200 9.59 0.20 8.21
C MET A 200 8.90 -0.89 9.04
N VAL A 201 7.70 -0.60 9.55
CA VAL A 201 6.85 -1.63 10.16
C VAL A 201 6.52 -2.69 9.11
N GLY A 202 6.81 -3.96 9.44
CA GLY A 202 6.58 -5.10 8.55
C GLY A 202 7.70 -5.38 7.55
N ASP A 203 8.75 -4.55 7.48
CA ASP A 203 9.96 -4.83 6.70
C ASP A 203 11.11 -5.23 7.64
N THR A 204 11.94 -6.17 7.21
CA THR A 204 13.11 -6.65 7.94
C THR A 204 14.37 -5.87 7.61
N ARG A 205 14.33 -4.92 6.68
CA ARG A 205 15.51 -4.17 6.23
C ARG A 205 15.60 -2.80 6.90
N PRO A 206 16.77 -2.42 7.41
CA PRO A 206 17.02 -1.08 7.92
C PRO A 206 17.33 -0.12 6.76
N ALA A 207 17.12 1.17 6.98
CA ALA A 207 17.40 2.21 6.00
C ALA A 207 17.99 3.47 6.66
N VAL A 208 18.64 4.31 5.85
CA VAL A 208 19.19 5.60 6.29
C VAL A 208 18.47 6.73 5.57
N VAL A 209 17.95 7.69 6.32
CA VAL A 209 17.20 8.84 5.80
C VAL A 209 18.12 9.77 5.01
N GLN A 210 17.71 10.18 3.80
CA GLN A 210 18.50 11.09 2.95
C GLN A 210 18.08 12.55 3.02
N VAL A 211 16.89 12.83 3.54
CA VAL A 211 16.28 14.17 3.48
C VAL A 211 16.29 14.77 4.87
N SER A 212 16.80 15.99 4.98
CA SER A 212 16.78 16.74 6.24
C SER A 212 15.37 17.25 6.57
N GLN A 213 15.10 17.57 7.84
CA GLN A 213 13.82 18.18 8.22
C GLN A 213 13.58 19.51 7.52
N GLU A 214 14.63 20.28 7.29
CA GLU A 214 14.55 21.56 6.59
C GLU A 214 14.16 21.39 5.12
N GLU A 215 14.81 20.45 4.40
CA GLU A 215 14.44 20.12 3.02
C GLU A 215 13.00 19.58 2.93
N TRP A 216 12.59 18.76 3.90
CA TRP A 216 11.22 18.27 3.99
C TRP A 216 10.22 19.42 4.15
N ARG A 217 10.47 20.33 5.10
CA ARG A 217 9.63 21.51 5.36
C ARG A 217 9.49 22.40 4.13
N GLN A 218 10.57 22.60 3.38
CA GLN A 218 10.55 23.34 2.11
C GLN A 218 9.71 22.62 1.04
N SER A 219 9.79 21.29 0.99
CA SER A 219 8.93 20.50 0.10
C SER A 219 7.46 20.63 0.47
N LEU A 220 7.10 20.55 1.76
CA LEU A 220 5.71 20.75 2.22
C LEU A 220 5.18 22.12 1.84
N GLU A 221 5.97 23.19 2.02
CA GLU A 221 5.58 24.55 1.66
C GLU A 221 5.35 24.69 0.15
N ARG A 222 6.25 24.12 -0.66
CA ARG A 222 6.12 24.09 -2.11
C ARG A 222 4.88 23.30 -2.57
N ASP A 223 4.56 22.20 -1.90
CA ASP A 223 3.46 21.32 -2.32
C ASP A 223 2.11 21.92 -1.90
N THR A 224 2.09 22.63 -0.77
CA THR A 224 0.89 23.31 -0.27
C THR A 224 0.61 24.63 -1.00
N ASN A 225 1.64 25.45 -1.26
CA ASN A 225 1.48 26.83 -1.72
C ASN A 225 2.15 27.14 -3.08
N GLY A 226 2.96 26.21 -3.60
CA GLY A 226 3.72 26.44 -4.83
C GLY A 226 2.87 26.28 -6.10
N PRO A 227 3.22 27.00 -7.18
CA PRO A 227 2.56 26.80 -8.46
C PRO A 227 3.00 25.44 -9.04
N ARG A 228 2.08 24.48 -9.09
CA ARG A 228 2.30 23.19 -9.74
C ARG A 228 1.36 22.98 -10.92
N THR A 229 1.91 22.44 -12.01
CA THR A 229 1.11 22.00 -13.17
C THR A 229 0.25 20.79 -12.82
N ILE A 230 0.76 19.92 -11.94
CA ILE A 230 0.09 18.73 -11.44
C ILE A 230 -0.02 18.89 -9.92
N PRO A 231 -1.23 18.93 -9.34
CA PRO A 231 -1.38 19.01 -7.89
C PRO A 231 -0.66 17.85 -7.19
N PRO A 232 -0.14 18.05 -5.97
CA PRO A 232 0.41 16.94 -5.21
C PRO A 232 -0.69 15.91 -4.90
N ALA A 233 -0.26 14.66 -4.81
CA ALA A 233 -1.07 13.49 -4.45
C ALA A 233 -0.55 12.88 -3.14
N TYR A 234 -1.26 11.91 -2.57
CA TYR A 234 -0.82 11.22 -1.36
C TYR A 234 0.60 10.62 -1.49
N ASP A 235 0.97 10.15 -2.67
CA ASP A 235 2.31 9.60 -2.95
C ASP A 235 3.46 10.59 -2.73
N ASN A 236 3.18 11.91 -2.73
CA ASN A 236 4.17 12.93 -2.38
C ASN A 236 4.53 12.98 -0.88
N THR A 237 3.89 12.14 -0.06
CA THR A 237 4.19 12.02 1.38
C THR A 237 5.29 10.99 1.71
N ARG A 238 5.86 10.34 0.69
CA ARG A 238 6.94 9.35 0.86
C ARG A 238 8.28 10.01 1.18
N LEU A 239 9.00 9.46 2.15
CA LEU A 239 10.32 9.93 2.54
C LEU A 239 11.39 9.25 1.69
N THR A 240 12.49 9.93 1.37
CA THR A 240 13.62 9.29 0.68
C THR A 240 14.61 8.67 1.66
N VAL A 241 14.92 7.39 1.46
CA VAL A 241 15.86 6.61 2.28
C VAL A 241 16.75 5.72 1.40
N GLU A 242 17.85 5.23 1.97
CA GLU A 242 18.70 4.18 1.40
C GLU A 242 18.58 2.91 2.23
N PHE A 243 18.01 1.85 1.67
CA PHE A 243 17.87 0.54 2.31
C PHE A 243 19.15 -0.27 2.19
N LEU A 244 19.58 -0.89 3.28
CA LEU A 244 20.63 -1.92 3.23
C LEU A 244 20.00 -3.26 2.87
N TYR A 245 20.51 -3.89 1.81
CA TYR A 245 20.10 -5.21 1.36
C TYR A 245 21.09 -6.29 1.82
N ASP A 246 20.65 -7.55 1.78
CA ASP A 246 21.41 -8.73 2.23
C ASP A 246 22.76 -8.92 1.50
N ASP A 247 22.92 -8.35 0.31
CA ASP A 247 24.17 -8.35 -0.46
C ASP A 247 25.15 -7.25 -0.04
N GLY A 248 24.75 -6.39 0.91
CA GLY A 248 25.52 -5.26 1.41
C GLY A 248 25.41 -4.01 0.54
N GLU A 249 24.60 -4.01 -0.52
CA GLU A 249 24.32 -2.83 -1.34
C GLU A 249 23.26 -1.94 -0.69
N MET A 250 23.36 -0.63 -0.96
CA MET A 250 22.38 0.37 -0.55
C MET A 250 21.49 0.70 -1.75
N HIS A 251 20.17 0.62 -1.56
CA HIS A 251 19.20 0.94 -2.59
C HIS A 251 18.25 2.05 -2.17
N HIS A 252 18.13 3.02 -3.07
CA HIS A 252 17.22 4.15 -2.94
C HIS A 252 15.76 3.68 -2.88
N GLY A 253 15.02 4.19 -1.90
CA GLY A 253 13.62 3.88 -1.68
C GLY A 253 12.79 5.08 -1.24
N HIS A 254 11.48 4.94 -1.40
CA HIS A 254 10.48 5.95 -1.04
C HIS A 254 9.40 5.37 -0.11
N PRO A 255 9.76 4.94 1.11
CA PRO A 255 8.78 4.42 2.06
C PRO A 255 7.72 5.45 2.47
N ALA A 256 6.56 4.96 2.88
CA ALA A 256 5.55 5.80 3.50
C ALA A 256 6.08 6.36 4.83
N LEU A 257 6.06 7.69 4.98
CA LEU A 257 6.60 8.35 6.19
C LEU A 257 5.97 7.81 7.49
N LEU A 258 4.68 7.52 7.45
CA LEU A 258 3.89 7.07 8.59
C LEU A 258 4.22 5.64 9.05
N SER A 259 4.90 4.83 8.24
CA SER A 259 5.30 3.46 8.62
C SER A 259 6.71 3.38 9.21
N LEU A 260 7.43 4.49 9.30
CA LEU A 260 8.83 4.50 9.73
C LEU A 260 8.96 4.54 11.25
N GLU A 261 9.98 3.84 11.74
CA GLU A 261 10.43 3.88 13.12
C GLU A 261 11.91 4.18 13.18
N ARG A 262 12.31 5.11 14.04
CA ARG A 262 13.73 5.34 14.30
C ARG A 262 14.29 4.22 15.16
N ILE A 263 15.47 3.72 14.79
CA ILE A 263 16.18 2.68 15.52
C ILE A 263 17.55 3.16 15.98
N ASP A 264 18.00 2.68 17.13
CA ASP A 264 19.29 3.01 17.75
C ASP A 264 20.23 1.81 17.88
N GLN A 265 19.77 0.64 17.44
CA GLN A 265 20.53 -0.61 17.39
C GLN A 265 19.97 -1.51 16.28
N TRP A 266 20.82 -2.43 15.81
CA TRP A 266 20.45 -3.44 14.83
C TRP A 266 21.06 -4.80 15.23
N GLU A 267 20.39 -5.88 14.88
CA GLU A 267 20.74 -7.23 15.35
C GLU A 267 22.10 -7.70 14.79
N ASP A 268 22.37 -7.43 13.52
CA ASP A 268 23.67 -7.72 12.91
C ASP A 268 24.65 -6.55 13.14
N GLY A 269 25.75 -6.84 13.84
CA GLY A 269 26.76 -5.83 14.18
C GLY A 269 27.53 -5.28 12.98
N HIS A 270 27.75 -6.06 11.92
CA HIS A 270 28.44 -5.58 10.71
C HIS A 270 27.53 -4.70 9.87
N GLU A 271 26.26 -5.09 9.72
CA GLU A 271 25.25 -4.24 9.09
C GLU A 271 25.08 -2.93 9.86
N TRP A 272 25.08 -2.99 11.20
CA TRP A 272 25.02 -1.81 12.03
C TRP A 272 26.20 -0.86 11.81
N GLU A 273 27.43 -1.38 11.72
CA GLU A 273 28.62 -0.58 11.42
C GLU A 273 28.54 0.08 10.03
N LEU A 274 27.98 -0.61 9.03
CA LEU A 274 27.73 -0.07 7.69
C LEU A 274 26.69 1.05 7.72
N LEU A 275 25.55 0.83 8.39
CA LEU A 275 24.48 1.83 8.55
C LEU A 275 25.00 3.08 9.27
N GLN A 276 25.78 2.91 10.33
CA GLN A 276 26.41 4.03 11.04
C GLN A 276 27.41 4.79 10.16
N SER A 277 28.11 4.09 9.27
CA SER A 277 29.04 4.72 8.33
C SER A 277 28.29 5.50 7.26
N ALA A 278 27.22 4.93 6.68
CA ALA A 278 26.34 5.63 5.73
C ALA A 278 25.65 6.84 6.36
N SER A 279 25.15 6.70 7.59
CA SER A 279 24.58 7.78 8.40
C SER A 279 25.53 8.98 8.52
N ARG A 280 26.80 8.72 8.86
CA ARG A 280 27.83 9.78 8.95
C ARG A 280 28.08 10.46 7.60
N LEU A 281 28.21 9.67 6.52
CA LEU A 281 28.47 10.23 5.18
C LEU A 281 27.32 11.14 4.72
N ILE A 282 26.07 10.71 4.91
CA ILE A 282 24.89 11.51 4.56
C ILE A 282 24.83 12.79 5.38
N ARG A 283 25.10 12.70 6.70
CA ARG A 283 25.16 13.87 7.58
C ARG A 283 26.21 14.88 7.13
N GLU A 284 27.41 14.40 6.81
CA GLU A 284 28.50 15.25 6.30
C GLU A 284 28.14 15.93 4.97
N GLU A 285 27.54 15.19 4.03
CA GLU A 285 27.08 15.74 2.75
C GLU A 285 26.02 16.83 2.94
N LYS A 286 25.12 16.65 3.91
CA LYS A 286 24.06 17.60 4.25
C LYS A 286 24.50 18.73 5.18
N GLY A 287 25.75 18.72 5.65
CA GLY A 287 26.27 19.71 6.60
C GLY A 287 25.63 19.61 7.99
N ILE A 288 25.10 18.45 8.35
CA ILE A 288 24.52 18.13 9.66
C ILE A 288 25.62 17.49 10.51
N GLY A 289 25.96 18.11 11.64
CA GLY A 289 27.07 17.68 12.53
C GLY A 289 26.59 16.95 13.78
#